data_AF-A0A1M6HF19-F1
#
_entry.id   AF-A0A1M6HF19-F1
#
_cell.length_a   1.000
_cell.length_b   1.000
_cell.length_c   1.000
_cell.angle_alpha   90.00
_cell.angle_beta   90.00
_cell.angle_gamma   90.00
#
_symmetry.space_group_name_H-M   'P 1'
#
loop_
_entity.id
_entity.type
_entity.pdbx_description
1 polymer ?
#
loop_
_entity_poly.entity_id
_entity_poly.type
_entity_poly.pdbx_seq_one_letter_code
_entity_poly.pdbx_strand_id
1 'polypeptide(L)' 'MKIRFTCNGEIIDAADYGDIVTQMRINAPHAMAADNHEYMIGYAQRAVALTNEDIRATNEQEFIRDLVRLRHIEIVNQ' A
#
# COMPACT_ATOMS: atom_id res chain seq x y z
N MET A 1 -6.78 13.19 -1.05
CA MET A 1 -7.45 11.90 -1.29
C MET A 1 -7.46 11.14 0.02
N LYS A 2 -8.60 10.55 0.41
CA LYS A 2 -8.68 9.79 1.66
C LYS A 2 -8.73 8.29 1.38
N ILE A 3 -7.93 7.52 2.11
CA ILE A 3 -7.95 6.06 2.07
C ILE A 3 -8.17 5.48 3.45
N ARG A 4 -8.85 4.34 3.50
CA ARG A 4 -9.11 3.56 4.70
C ARG A 4 -8.40 2.22 4.59
N PHE A 5 -7.60 1.86 5.59
CA PHE A 5 -7.03 0.53 5.71
C PHE A 5 -8.08 -0.44 6.24
N THR A 6 -8.27 -1.56 5.56
CA THR A 6 -9.33 -2.52 5.94
C THR A 6 -8.97 -3.35 7.17
N CYS A 7 -7.68 -3.50 7.47
CA CYS A 7 -7.20 -4.31 8.59
C CYS A 7 -7.41 -3.65 9.96
N ASN A 8 -7.31 -2.33 10.06
CA ASN A 8 -7.37 -1.58 11.32
C ASN A 8 -8.40 -0.44 11.29
N GLY A 9 -9.03 -0.15 10.15
CA GLY A 9 -10.00 0.94 9.99
C GLY A 9 -9.39 2.34 9.98
N GLU A 10 -8.06 2.46 10.02
CA GLU A 10 -7.34 3.73 10.00
C GLU A 10 -7.59 4.48 8.69
N ILE A 11 -7.79 5.79 8.78
CA ILE A 11 -8.01 6.66 7.62
C ILE A 11 -6.85 7.63 7.54
N ILE A 12 -6.20 7.69 6.37
CA ILE A 12 -5.16 8.67 6.08
C ILE A 12 -5.58 9.61 4.96
N ASP A 13 -5.12 10.85 5.05
CA ASP A 13 -5.25 11.85 3.99
C ASP A 13 -3.90 11.94 3.26
N ALA A 14 -3.95 11.85 1.93
CA ALA A 14 -2.77 11.85 1.09
C ALA A 14 -2.99 12.73 -0.14
N ALA A 15 -1.93 13.44 -0.56
CA ALA A 15 -1.99 14.31 -1.73
C ALA A 15 -2.14 13.52 -3.04
N ASP A 16 -1.42 12.41 -3.16
CA ASP A 16 -1.39 11.54 -4.34
C ASP A 16 -1.08 10.07 -3.95
N TYR A 17 -0.95 9.18 -4.94
CA TYR A 17 -0.62 7.77 -4.71
C TYR A 17 0.78 7.57 -4.12
N GLY A 18 1.75 8.42 -4.47
CA GLY A 18 3.10 8.34 -3.94
C GLY A 18 3.15 8.69 -2.45
N ASP A 19 2.38 9.69 -2.04
CA ASP A 19 2.22 10.07 -0.64
C ASP A 19 1.57 8.94 0.18
N ILE A 20 0.56 8.24 -0.36
CA ILE A 20 0.02 7.03 0.28
C ILE A 20 1.13 6.01 0.56
N VAL A 21 1.89 5.63 -0.47
CA VAL A 21 2.93 4.60 -0.33
C VAL A 21 4.02 5.06 0.64
N THR A 22 4.33 6.36 0.64
CA THR A 22 5.28 6.97 1.57
C THR A 22 4.79 6.85 3.02
N GLN A 23 3.54 7.21 3.30
CA GLN A 23 2.95 7.08 4.64
C GLN A 23 2.87 5.62 5.08
N MET A 24 2.47 4.71 4.18
CA MET A 24 2.48 3.25 4.43
C MET A 24 3.88 2.73 4.79
N ARG A 25 4.92 3.23 4.10
CA ARG A 25 6.32 2.87 4.36
C ARG A 25 6.80 3.37 5.72
N ILE A 26 6.53 4.63 6.04
CA ILE A 26 6.94 5.25 7.31
C ILE A 26 6.25 4.60 8.51
N ASN A 27 4.96 4.26 8.36
CA ASN A 27 4.17 3.66 9.44
C ASN A 27 4.31 2.14 9.53
N ALA A 28 5.06 1.49 8.62
CA ALA A 28 5.29 0.06 8.67
C ALA A 28 6.49 -0.26 9.59
N PRO A 29 6.26 -0.79 10.82
CA PRO A 29 7.32 -0.97 11.83
C PRO A 29 8.44 -1.95 11.43
N HIS A 30 8.25 -2.71 10.35
CA HIS A 30 9.21 -3.70 9.87
C HIS A 30 9.68 -3.45 8.43
N ALA A 31 9.24 -2.38 7.78
CA ALA A 31 9.71 -2.06 6.45
C ALA A 31 10.96 -1.19 6.54
N MET A 32 12.12 -1.82 6.72
CA MET A 32 13.41 -1.15 6.49
C MET A 32 13.61 -0.93 4.98
N ALA A 33 12.77 -0.10 4.37
CA ALA A 33 12.84 0.24 2.95
C ALA A 33 13.35 1.67 2.77
N ALA A 34 14.41 1.83 1.98
CA ALA A 34 15.03 3.12 1.71
C ALA A 34 14.10 4.05 0.93
N ASP A 35 13.31 3.49 0.02
CA ASP A 35 12.36 4.20 -0.83
C ASP A 35 11.04 3.42 -1.03
N ASN A 36 10.10 4.02 -1.75
CA ASN A 36 8.79 3.43 -2.02
C ASN A 36 8.87 2.20 -2.92
N HIS A 37 9.83 2.15 -3.84
CA HIS A 37 9.99 1.03 -4.75
C HIS A 37 10.42 -0.23 -3.99
N GLU A 38 11.44 -0.12 -3.12
CA GLU A 38 11.86 -1.21 -2.24
C GLU A 38 10.73 -1.64 -1.30
N TYR A 39 9.97 -0.68 -0.77
CA TYR A 39 8.80 -0.98 0.07
C TYR A 39 7.75 -1.81 -0.67
N MET A 40 7.38 -1.41 -1.89
CA MET A 40 6.39 -2.10 -2.72
C MET A 40 6.81 -3.54 -3.03
N ILE A 41 8.09 -3.76 -3.39
CA ILE A 41 8.63 -5.10 -3.64
C ILE A 41 8.50 -5.96 -2.38
N GLY A 42 8.96 -5.45 -1.23
CA GLY A 42 8.87 -6.19 0.03
C GLY A 42 7.43 -6.48 0.43
N TYR A 43 6.50 -5.56 0.18
CA TYR A 43 5.08 -5.78 0.42
C TYR A 43 4.52 -6.88 -0.48
N ALA A 44 4.78 -6.84 -1.78
CA ALA A 44 4.32 -7.83 -2.74
C ALA A 44 4.83 -9.24 -2.39
N GLN A 45 6.12 -9.35 -2.04
CA GLN A 45 6.71 -10.62 -1.60
C GLN A 45 6.01 -11.19 -0.36
N ARG A 46 5.69 -10.33 0.63
CA ARG A 46 4.95 -10.75 1.83
C ARG A 46 3.51 -11.15 1.53
N ALA A 47 2.82 -10.42 0.65
CA ALA A 47 1.46 -10.73 0.24
C ALA A 47 1.38 -12.10 -0.46
N VAL A 48 2.35 -12.41 -1.34
CA VAL A 48 2.46 -13.74 -1.93
C VAL A 48 2.70 -14.81 -0.86
N ALA A 49 3.65 -14.57 0.06
CA ALA A 49 4.04 -15.57 1.05
C ALA A 49 2.96 -15.85 2.12
N LEU A 50 2.18 -14.84 2.51
CA LEU A 50 1.22 -14.94 3.62
C LEU A 50 -0.21 -15.24 3.14
N THR A 51 -0.63 -14.65 2.04
CA THR A 51 -2.02 -14.65 1.58
C THR A 51 -2.18 -15.19 0.16
N ASN A 52 -1.09 -15.60 -0.50
CA ASN A 52 -1.05 -16.04 -1.90
C ASN A 52 -1.62 -14.98 -2.86
N GLU A 53 -1.46 -13.71 -2.51
CA GLU A 53 -1.94 -12.57 -3.27
C GLU A 53 -0.87 -12.08 -4.24
N ASP A 54 -1.26 -11.94 -5.51
CA ASP A 54 -0.36 -11.54 -6.58
C ASP A 54 -0.48 -10.03 -6.83
N ILE A 55 0.49 -9.28 -6.28
CA ILE A 55 0.69 -7.84 -6.50
C ILE A 55 1.81 -7.69 -7.53
N ARG A 56 1.48 -7.13 -8.72
CA ARG A 56 2.42 -7.03 -9.86
C ARG A 56 2.79 -5.60 -10.22
N ALA A 57 2.44 -4.66 -9.35
CA ALA A 57 2.64 -3.25 -9.60
C ALA A 57 4.10 -2.86 -9.84
N THR A 58 4.31 -2.01 -10.85
CA THR A 58 5.62 -1.46 -11.21
C THR A 58 5.83 -0.02 -10.76
N ASN A 59 4.77 0.64 -10.29
CA ASN A 59 4.75 2.01 -9.80
C ASN A 59 3.67 2.16 -8.71
N GLU A 60 3.67 3.28 -8.00
CA GLU A 60 2.80 3.54 -6.85
C GLU A 60 1.33 3.53 -7.25
N GLN A 61 0.97 4.06 -8.43
CA GLN A 61 -0.42 4.07 -8.89
C GLN A 61 -0.94 2.65 -9.13
N GLU A 62 -0.18 1.80 -9.80
CA GLU A 62 -0.54 0.38 -9.98
C GLU A 62 -0.60 -0.35 -8.64
N PHE A 63 0.30 -0.02 -7.72
CA PHE A 63 0.36 -0.64 -6.40
C PHE A 63 -0.90 -0.34 -5.61
N ILE A 64 -1.33 0.91 -5.55
CA ILE A 64 -2.58 1.30 -4.89
C ILE A 64 -3.79 0.61 -5.55
N ARG A 65 -3.81 0.48 -6.88
CA ARG A 65 -4.89 -0.24 -7.57
C ARG A 65 -4.94 -1.72 -7.18
N ASP A 66 -3.80 -2.39 -7.08
CA ASP A 66 -3.74 -3.77 -6.61
C ASP A 66 -4.22 -3.89 -5.16
N LEU A 67 -3.80 -2.99 -4.27
CA LEU A 67 -4.25 -2.98 -2.88
C LEU A 67 -5.76 -2.77 -2.75
N VAL A 68 -6.36 -1.90 -3.58
CA VAL A 68 -7.82 -1.72 -3.64
C VAL A 68 -8.50 -2.98 -4.16
N ARG A 69 -7.99 -3.58 -5.25
CA ARG A 69 -8.52 -4.81 -5.83
C ARG A 69 -8.51 -5.97 -4.84
N LEU A 70 -7.44 -6.09 -4.06
CA LEU A 70 -7.25 -7.10 -3.01
C LEU A 70 -7.94 -6.73 -1.69
N ARG A 71 -8.60 -5.56 -1.61
CA ARG A 71 -9.32 -5.05 -0.43
C ARG A 71 -8.42 -4.87 0.80
N HIS A 72 -7.17 -4.49 0.60
CA HIS A 72 -6.28 -4.05 1.69
C HIS A 72 -6.57 -2.61 2.10
N ILE A 73 -7.03 -1.82 1.15
CA ILE A 73 -7.42 -0.41 1.34
C ILE A 73 -8.67 -0.10 0.53
N GLU A 74 -9.35 0.97 0.91
CA GLU A 74 -10.48 1.52 0.19
C GLU A 74 -10.33 3.04 0.05
N ILE A 75 -10.65 3.59 -1.12
CA ILE A 75 -10.64 5.04 -1.35
C ILE A 75 -11.98 5.59 -0.89
N VAL A 76 -11.97 6.45 0.14
CA VAL A 76 -13.18 6.91 0.85
C VAL A 76 -13.69 8.26 0.37
N ASN A 77 -12.83 9.09 -0.23
CA ASN A 77 -13.21 10.35 -0.88
C ASN A 77 -12.16 10.71 -1.95
N GLN A 78 -12.63 10.95 -3.18
CA GLN A 78 -11.87 11.54 -4.29
C GLN A 78 -11.97 13.05 -4.27
#